data_AF-A0A537VEB1-F1
#
_entry.id   AF-A0A537VEB1-F1
#
_cell.length_a   1.000
_cell.length_b   1.000
_cell.length_c   1.000
_cell.angle_alpha   90.00
_cell.angle_beta   90.00
_cell.angle_gamma   90.00
#
_symmetry.space_group_name_H-M   'P 1'
#
loop_
_entity.id
_entity.type
_entity.pdbx_description
1 polymer ?
#
loop_
_entity_poly.entity_id
_entity_poly.type
_entity_poly.pdbx_seq_one_letter_code
_entity_poly.pdbx_strand_id
1 'polypeptide(L)'
;MLTGTASWDAIVEAWRDGAALAGSSAGAMAFGAWTLIRDRMPGDERRRYQQALRLIAGIAVVPHFDTFGGRWVGPSLDAAPDDDVILLGLDERTAAVFVDGSWRVEGAGSVSVITRTRRDVFDRGQQIRGLPVPGMWEADRP
;
A
#
# COMPACT_ATOMS: atom_id res chain seq x y z
N MET A 1 1.93 -4.35 -16.64
CA MET A 1 1.25 -4.78 -15.40
C MET A 1 1.52 -6.26 -15.21
N LEU A 2 1.75 -6.72 -13.97
CA LEU A 2 1.95 -8.14 -13.65
C LEU A 2 0.61 -8.90 -13.47
N THR A 3 -0.49 -8.18 -13.25
CA THR A 3 -1.84 -8.77 -13.12
C THR A 3 -2.17 -9.68 -14.30
N GLY A 4 -2.65 -10.90 -14.02
CA GLY A 4 -3.05 -11.88 -15.03
C GLY A 4 -1.89 -12.52 -15.81
N THR A 5 -0.65 -12.37 -15.33
CA THR A 5 0.52 -13.01 -15.93
C THR A 5 0.96 -14.23 -15.13
N ALA A 6 1.44 -15.27 -15.83
CA ALA A 6 1.99 -16.46 -15.17
C ALA A 6 3.14 -16.14 -14.20
N SER A 7 3.88 -15.06 -14.43
CA SER A 7 4.93 -14.60 -13.52
C SER A 7 4.36 -14.11 -12.19
N TRP A 8 3.21 -13.43 -12.19
CA TRP A 8 2.56 -13.01 -10.94
C TRP A 8 1.99 -14.21 -10.21
N ASP A 9 1.36 -15.13 -10.93
CA ASP A 9 0.80 -16.36 -10.35
C ASP A 9 1.92 -17.16 -9.65
N ALA A 10 3.07 -17.34 -10.29
CA ALA A 10 4.22 -18.01 -9.69
C ALA A 10 4.78 -17.30 -8.44
N ILE A 11 4.79 -15.95 -8.42
CA ILE A 11 5.21 -15.19 -7.23
C ILE A 11 4.23 -15.39 -6.08
N VAL A 12 2.93 -15.37 -6.35
CA VAL A 12 1.87 -15.56 -5.35
C VAL A 12 1.88 -16.99 -4.82
N GLU A 13 2.08 -17.98 -5.68
CA GLU A 13 2.24 -19.40 -5.29
C GLU A 13 3.43 -19.57 -4.36
N ALA A 14 4.61 -19.08 -4.74
CA ALA A 14 5.80 -19.16 -3.90
C ALA A 14 5.61 -18.49 -2.53
N TRP A 15 4.95 -17.32 -2.49
CA TRP A 15 4.63 -16.62 -1.25
C TRP A 15 3.68 -17.43 -0.35
N ARG A 16 2.65 -18.04 -0.94
CA ARG A 16 1.72 -18.92 -0.21
C ARG A 16 2.39 -20.18 0.33
N ASP A 17 3.41 -20.67 -0.37
CA ASP A 17 4.23 -21.82 0.05
C ASP A 17 5.34 -21.44 1.07
N GLY A 18 5.32 -20.19 1.57
CA GLY A 18 6.17 -19.74 2.67
C GLY A 18 7.37 -18.90 2.27
N ALA A 19 7.53 -18.56 0.98
CA ALA A 19 8.55 -17.58 0.59
C ALA A 19 8.20 -16.18 1.10
N ALA A 20 9.21 -15.38 1.42
CA ALA A 20 9.00 -13.96 1.72
C ALA A 20 8.67 -13.19 0.43
N LEU A 21 7.69 -12.28 0.52
CA LEU A 21 7.33 -11.36 -0.55
C LEU A 21 7.47 -9.92 -0.05
N ALA A 22 8.24 -9.11 -0.77
CA ALA A 22 8.50 -7.72 -0.42
C ALA A 22 8.48 -6.82 -1.66
N GLY A 23 8.10 -5.56 -1.46
CA GLY A 23 8.08 -4.52 -2.48
C GLY A 23 8.60 -3.21 -1.90
N SER A 24 9.35 -2.45 -2.68
CA SER A 24 9.87 -1.13 -2.29
C SER A 24 9.37 -0.07 -3.27
N SER A 25 9.04 1.12 -2.76
CA SER A 25 8.56 2.25 -3.56
C SER A 25 7.40 1.82 -4.49
N ALA A 26 7.58 1.87 -5.81
CA ALA A 26 6.60 1.41 -6.79
C ALA A 26 6.16 -0.06 -6.59
N GLY A 27 7.05 -0.94 -6.12
CA GLY A 27 6.70 -2.32 -5.79
C GLY A 27 5.76 -2.44 -4.59
N ALA A 28 5.95 -1.59 -3.56
CA ALA A 28 5.02 -1.52 -2.42
C ALA A 28 3.66 -0.98 -2.86
N MET A 29 3.64 0.04 -3.72
CA MET A 29 2.40 0.58 -4.32
C MET A 29 1.64 -0.49 -5.10
N ALA A 30 2.35 -1.37 -5.81
CA ALA A 30 1.73 -2.43 -6.59
C ALA A 30 0.99 -3.47 -5.72
N PHE A 31 1.31 -3.62 -4.43
CA PHE A 31 0.65 -4.59 -3.55
C PHE A 31 -0.73 -4.14 -3.04
N GLY A 32 -1.03 -2.84 -3.08
CA GLY A 32 -2.36 -2.34 -2.69
C GLY A 32 -3.47 -2.80 -3.64
N ALA A 33 -4.71 -2.56 -3.25
CA ALA A 33 -5.85 -2.61 -4.17
C ALA A 33 -5.71 -1.54 -5.26
N TRP A 34 -5.10 -0.42 -4.89
CA TRP A 34 -4.89 0.72 -5.75
C TRP A 34 -3.44 1.18 -5.75
N THR A 35 -2.98 1.68 -6.89
CA THR A 35 -1.75 2.46 -7.03
C THR A 35 -2.09 3.90 -7.40
N LEU A 36 -1.31 4.84 -6.85
CA LEU A 36 -1.46 6.27 -7.07
C LEU A 36 -0.51 6.72 -8.18
N ILE A 37 -1.05 6.95 -9.37
CA ILE A 37 -0.28 7.45 -10.51
C ILE A 37 -0.37 8.97 -10.59
N ARG A 38 0.73 9.61 -11.01
CA ARG A 38 0.76 11.07 -11.22
C ARG A 38 -0.22 11.46 -12.31
N ASP A 39 -0.99 12.53 -12.09
CA ASP A 39 -1.71 13.17 -13.17
C ASP A 39 -0.72 13.79 -14.19
N ARG A 40 -1.08 13.91 -15.46
CA ARG A 40 -0.14 14.15 -16.58
C ARG A 40 0.63 15.47 -16.52
N MET A 41 0.33 16.36 -15.58
CA MET A 41 0.97 17.67 -15.46
C MET A 41 2.23 17.63 -14.56
N PRO A 42 3.41 18.04 -15.08
CA PRO A 42 4.59 18.26 -14.26
C PRO A 42 4.28 19.23 -13.12
N GLY A 43 4.66 18.88 -11.89
CA GLY A 43 4.39 19.70 -10.71
C GLY A 43 3.04 19.42 -10.02
N ASP A 44 2.13 18.66 -10.63
CA ASP A 44 0.84 18.34 -9.98
C ASP A 44 1.00 17.26 -8.88
N GLU A 45 0.44 17.55 -7.72
CA GLU A 45 0.40 16.68 -6.54
C GLU A 45 -0.79 15.72 -6.59
N ARG A 46 -1.78 15.99 -7.44
CA ARG A 46 -2.93 15.11 -7.66
C ARG A 46 -2.48 13.73 -8.13
N ARG A 47 -3.16 12.73 -7.58
CA ARG A 47 -2.95 11.32 -7.93
C ARG A 47 -4.27 10.75 -8.42
N ARG A 48 -4.16 9.95 -9.46
CA ARG A 48 -5.27 9.14 -9.95
C ARG A 48 -5.10 7.72 -9.42
N TYR A 49 -6.20 7.11 -9.02
CA TYR A 49 -6.26 5.71 -8.66
C TYR A 49 -6.25 4.83 -9.92
N GLN A 50 -5.44 3.78 -9.88
CA GLN A 50 -5.44 2.68 -10.83
C GLN A 50 -5.45 1.37 -10.07
N GLN A 51 -6.16 0.35 -10.59
CA GLN A 51 -6.13 -0.99 -10.00
C GLN A 51 -4.70 -1.53 -9.96
N ALA A 52 -4.32 -2.08 -8.80
CA ALA A 52 -3.02 -2.69 -8.55
C ALA A 52 -3.19 -4.22 -8.36
N LEU A 53 -2.20 -4.90 -7.78
CA LEU A 53 -2.21 -6.37 -7.65
C LEU A 53 -3.17 -6.87 -6.57
N ARG A 54 -3.67 -5.98 -5.71
CA ARG A 54 -4.67 -6.26 -4.66
C ARG A 54 -4.26 -7.38 -3.71
N LEU A 55 -2.95 -7.46 -3.41
CA LEU A 55 -2.43 -8.33 -2.36
C LEU A 55 -2.91 -7.89 -0.97
N ILE A 56 -3.14 -6.59 -0.79
CA ILE A 56 -3.75 -6.02 0.42
C ILE A 56 -4.97 -5.22 -0.03
N ALA A 57 -6.17 -5.70 0.34
CA ALA A 57 -7.42 -5.05 -0.04
C ALA A 57 -7.53 -3.64 0.54
N GLY A 58 -8.30 -2.77 -0.12
CA GLY A 58 -8.70 -1.46 0.40
C GLY A 58 -7.58 -0.42 0.57
N ILE A 59 -6.30 -0.75 0.33
CA ILE A 59 -5.20 0.20 0.54
C ILE A 59 -4.65 0.81 -0.76
N ALA A 60 -4.11 2.02 -0.63
CA ALA A 60 -3.17 2.63 -1.56
C ALA A 60 -1.90 3.06 -0.81
N VAL A 61 -0.72 2.61 -1.25
CA VAL A 61 0.54 2.96 -0.60
C VAL A 61 1.05 4.32 -1.08
N VAL A 62 1.49 5.15 -0.15
CA VAL A 62 2.15 6.43 -0.38
C VAL A 62 3.60 6.30 0.09
N PRO A 63 4.55 5.97 -0.82
CA PRO A 63 5.95 5.81 -0.44
C PRO A 63 6.64 7.17 -0.26
N HIS A 64 7.84 7.15 0.34
CA HIS A 64 8.64 8.35 0.58
C HIS A 64 7.84 9.42 1.34
N PHE A 65 7.05 8.97 2.33
CA PHE A 65 5.99 9.76 2.94
C PHE A 65 6.50 11.02 3.65
N ASP A 66 7.62 10.89 4.36
CA ASP A 66 8.34 11.96 5.06
C ASP A 66 9.04 12.96 4.14
N THR A 67 9.34 12.60 2.89
CA THR A 67 10.00 13.51 1.95
C THR A 67 8.99 14.18 1.03
N PHE A 68 8.26 13.39 0.25
CA PHE A 68 7.44 13.93 -0.83
C PHE A 68 6.09 13.25 -0.99
N GLY A 69 5.88 12.10 -0.37
CA GLY A 69 4.64 11.34 -0.42
C GLY A 69 3.52 12.03 0.37
N GLY A 70 3.83 12.66 1.51
CA GLY A 70 2.84 13.30 2.39
C GLY A 70 1.96 14.35 1.70
N ARG A 71 2.47 15.04 0.68
CA ARG A 71 1.69 16.01 -0.11
C ARG A 71 0.56 15.37 -0.95
N TRP A 72 0.58 14.04 -1.13
CA TRP A 72 -0.44 13.34 -1.91
C TRP A 72 -1.70 13.08 -1.09
N VAL A 73 -1.64 13.17 0.25
CA VAL A 73 -2.69 12.71 1.15
C VAL A 73 -4.02 13.39 0.87
N GLY A 74 -4.09 14.72 0.97
CA GLY A 74 -5.35 15.47 0.75
C GLY A 74 -5.96 15.17 -0.63
N PRO A 75 -5.23 15.41 -1.73
CA PRO A 75 -5.73 15.12 -3.07
C PRO A 75 -6.13 13.65 -3.28
N SER A 76 -5.45 12.70 -2.64
CA SER A 76 -5.77 11.27 -2.77
C SER A 76 -6.99 10.86 -1.95
N LEU A 77 -7.28 11.52 -0.83
CA LEU A 77 -8.52 11.29 -0.07
C LEU A 77 -9.74 11.86 -0.81
N ASP A 78 -9.57 13.01 -1.47
CA ASP A 78 -10.62 13.65 -2.28
C ASP A 78 -10.95 12.83 -3.54
N ALA A 79 -9.93 12.21 -4.15
CA ALA A 79 -10.07 11.41 -5.37
C ALA A 79 -10.29 9.90 -5.11
N ALA A 80 -10.46 9.48 -3.85
CA ALA A 80 -10.61 8.07 -3.50
C ALA A 80 -11.87 7.47 -4.16
N PRO A 81 -11.76 6.28 -4.80
CA PRO A 81 -12.90 5.63 -5.45
C PRO A 81 -13.98 5.19 -4.45
N ASP A 82 -13.58 4.88 -3.22
CA ASP A 82 -14.45 4.41 -2.15
C ASP A 82 -14.13 5.13 -0.83
N ASP A 83 -15.09 5.16 0.08
CA ASP A 83 -15.00 5.89 1.36
C ASP A 83 -14.08 5.22 2.39
N ASP A 84 -13.83 3.92 2.22
CA ASP A 84 -13.05 3.06 3.10
C ASP A 84 -11.59 2.89 2.65
N VAL A 85 -11.16 3.58 1.59
CA VAL A 85 -9.77 3.54 1.13
C VAL A 85 -8.82 4.01 2.22
N ILE A 86 -7.80 3.20 2.48
CA ILE A 86 -6.73 3.49 3.43
C ILE A 86 -5.49 3.92 2.66
N LEU A 87 -4.99 5.14 2.92
CA LEU A 87 -3.66 5.55 2.49
C LEU A 87 -2.63 5.03 3.50
N LEU A 88 -1.73 4.17 3.03
CA LEU A 88 -0.61 3.66 3.82
C LEU A 88 0.64 4.47 3.52
N GLY A 89 0.94 5.46 4.36
CA GLY A 89 2.15 6.27 4.28
C GLY A 89 3.37 5.51 4.81
N LEU A 90 4.41 5.36 3.99
CA LEU A 90 5.67 4.74 4.37
C LEU A 90 6.79 5.77 4.25
N ASP A 91 7.40 6.14 5.38
CA ASP A 91 8.60 6.98 5.40
C ASP A 91 9.78 6.27 4.70
N GLU A 92 10.79 7.04 4.29
CA GLU A 92 12.02 6.44 3.77
C GLU A 92 12.69 5.54 4.81
N ARG A 93 13.37 4.49 4.32
CA ARG A 93 14.05 3.48 5.16
C ARG A 93 13.11 2.84 6.20
N THR A 94 11.83 2.71 5.86
CA THR A 94 10.78 2.14 6.73
C THR A 94 9.93 1.15 5.95
N ALA A 95 9.48 0.09 6.62
CA ALA A 95 8.63 -0.95 6.07
C ALA A 95 7.49 -1.29 7.02
N ALA A 96 6.31 -1.56 6.46
CA ALA A 96 5.25 -2.30 7.15
C ALA A 96 5.46 -3.79 6.84
N VAL A 97 5.69 -4.60 7.86
CA VAL A 97 5.98 -6.04 7.72
C VAL A 97 4.86 -6.84 8.35
N PHE A 98 4.30 -7.80 7.60
CA PHE A 98 3.30 -8.73 8.11
C PHE A 98 3.96 -10.07 8.44
N VAL A 99 3.97 -10.44 9.73
CA VAL A 99 4.52 -11.72 10.22
C VAL A 99 3.66 -12.21 11.39
N ASP A 100 3.46 -13.52 11.47
CA ASP A 100 2.68 -14.18 12.52
C ASP A 100 1.29 -13.55 12.76
N GLY A 101 0.60 -13.19 11.68
CA GLY A 101 -0.75 -12.63 11.73
C GLY A 101 -0.82 -11.16 12.14
N SER A 102 0.31 -10.45 12.24
CA SER A 102 0.36 -9.06 12.69
C SER A 102 1.22 -8.17 11.81
N TRP A 103 0.78 -6.92 11.61
CA TRP A 103 1.58 -5.88 10.98
C TRP A 103 2.47 -5.18 12.01
N ARG A 104 3.72 -4.91 11.65
CA ARG A 104 4.69 -4.17 12.47
C ARG A 104 5.49 -3.16 11.65
N VAL A 105 5.93 -2.09 12.30
CA VAL A 105 6.85 -1.11 11.72
C VAL A 105 8.28 -1.58 11.90
N GLU A 106 9.00 -1.69 10.79
CA GLU A 106 10.44 -1.95 10.77
C GLU A 106 11.17 -0.81 10.06
N GLY A 107 12.41 -0.54 10.46
CA GLY A 107 13.22 0.54 9.90
C GLY A 107 13.31 1.79 10.78
N ALA A 108 13.72 2.91 10.17
CA ALA A 108 14.15 4.11 10.91
C ALA A 108 13.08 5.20 11.08
N GLY A 109 12.04 5.19 10.25
CA GLY A 109 10.93 6.15 10.31
C GLY A 109 9.63 5.50 10.80
N SER A 110 8.51 6.08 10.37
CA SER A 110 7.18 5.71 10.84
C SER A 110 6.27 5.24 9.70
N VAL A 111 5.19 4.57 10.07
CA VAL A 111 4.11 4.18 9.16
C VAL A 111 2.85 4.94 9.53
N SER A 112 2.23 5.58 8.54
CA SER A 112 0.95 6.28 8.71
C SER A 112 -0.21 5.47 8.11
N VAL A 113 -1.26 5.26 8.89
CA VAL A 113 -2.53 4.68 8.42
C VAL A 113 -3.56 5.81 8.39
N ILE A 114 -4.03 6.16 7.20
CA ILE A 114 -4.84 7.36 6.98
C ILE A 114 -6.11 7.00 6.23
N THR A 115 -7.25 7.43 6.75
CA THR A 115 -8.57 7.42 6.10
C THR A 115 -9.10 8.85 6.03
N ARG A 116 -10.32 9.07 5.52
CA ARG A 116 -10.93 10.40 5.54
C ARG A 116 -11.19 10.95 6.95
N THR A 117 -11.36 10.07 7.93
CA THR A 117 -11.78 10.44 9.30
C THR A 117 -10.70 10.22 10.35
N ARG A 118 -9.64 9.48 10.01
CA ARG A 118 -8.62 9.05 10.96
C ARG A 118 -7.22 9.13 10.36
N ARG A 119 -6.26 9.51 11.20
CA ARG A 119 -4.83 9.39 10.91
C ARG A 119 -4.12 8.87 12.14
N ASP A 120 -3.53 7.69 12.02
CA ASP A 120 -2.64 7.13 13.03
C ASP A 120 -1.22 7.05 12.49
N VAL A 121 -0.26 7.24 13.39
CA VAL A 121 1.16 7.09 13.11
C VAL A 121 1.70 6.04 14.05
N PHE A 122 2.47 5.11 13.49
CA PHE A 122 3.12 4.03 14.22
C PHE A 122 4.62 4.16 14.04
N ASP A 123 5.36 4.17 15.15
CA ASP A 123 6.81 4.24 15.16
C ASP A 123 7.44 2.84 15.13
N ARG A 124 8.76 2.78 14.89
CA ARG A 124 9.54 1.55 14.88
C ARG A 124 9.18 0.59 16.02
N GLY A 125 8.95 -0.67 15.68
CA GLY A 125 8.65 -1.75 16.61
C GLY A 125 7.20 -1.79 17.08
N GLN A 126 6.38 -0.79 16.76
CA GLN A 126 4.96 -0.81 17.10
C GLN A 126 4.18 -1.73 16.16
N GLN A 127 3.14 -2.35 16.71
CA GLN A 127 2.15 -3.07 15.94
C GLN A 127 1.24 -2.08 15.21
N ILE A 128 1.15 -2.21 13.90
CA ILE A 128 0.26 -1.40 13.07
C ILE A 128 -1.15 -1.98 13.18
N ARG A 129 -2.11 -1.12 13.50
CA ARG A 129 -3.54 -1.49 13.64
C ARG A 129 -4.35 -0.85 12.53
N GLY A 130 -5.45 -1.51 12.14
CA GLY A 130 -6.38 -0.98 11.14
C GLY A 130 -5.97 -1.23 9.68
N LEU A 131 -4.99 -2.12 9.44
CA LEU A 131 -4.68 -2.60 8.10
C LEU A 131 -5.33 -3.97 7.84
N PRO A 132 -5.86 -4.22 6.63
CA PRO A 132 -6.26 -5.54 6.20
C PRO A 132 -5.09 -6.53 6.19
N VAL A 133 -5.40 -7.81 6.35
CA VAL A 133 -4.38 -8.87 6.22
C VAL A 133 -3.99 -9.05 4.74
N PRO A 134 -2.72 -9.34 4.41
CA PRO A 134 -2.37 -9.77 3.06
C PRO A 134 -3.13 -11.03 2.68
N GLY A 135 -3.60 -11.07 1.44
CA GLY A 135 -4.33 -12.19 0.89
C GLY A 135 -4.75 -11.88 -0.54
N MET A 136 -4.96 -12.91 -1.35
CA MET A 136 -5.64 -12.71 -2.63
C MET A 136 -7.13 -12.76 -2.34
N TRP A 137 -7.75 -11.59 -2.28
CA TRP A 137 -9.18 -11.45 -2.03
C TRP A 137 -9.92 -11.92 -3.28
N GLU A 138 -10.80 -12.91 -3.16
CA GLU A 138 -11.63 -13.40 -4.27
C GLU A 138 -12.75 -12.38 -4.55
N ALA A 139 -12.46 -11.44 -5.43
CA ALA A 139 -13.48 -10.73 -6.18
C ALA A 139 -12.94 -10.65 -7.60
N ASP A 140 -13.65 -11.32 -8.50
CA ASP A 140 -13.34 -11.57 -9.91
C ASP A 140 -12.56 -12.87 -10.18
N ARG A 141 -13.10 -14.02 -9.74
CA ARG A 141 -13.16 -15.15 -10.69
C ARG A 141 -14.38 -14.91 -11.60
N PRO A 142 -14.27 -15.20 -12.91
CA PRO A 142 -15.27 -14.82 -13.91
C PRO A 142 -16.69 -15.30 -13.58
#